data_AF-A0A6J6HEP2-F1
#
_entry.id   AF-A0A6J6HEP2-F1
#
_cell.length_a   1.000
_cell.length_b   1.000
_cell.length_c   1.000
_cell.angle_alpha   90.00
_cell.angle_beta   90.00
_cell.angle_gamma   90.00
#
_symmetry.space_group_name_H-M   'P 1'
#
loop_
_entity.id
_entity.type
_entity.pdbx_description
1 polymer ?
#
loop_
_entity_poly.entity_id
_entity_poly.type
_entity_poly.pdbx_seq_one_letter_code
_entity_poly.pdbx_strand_id
1 'polypeptide(L)'
;MLSAYGLPLGDAFQMRDDILGAYGDSAVTGKPVGGDFREGKPTPLLARAHQMAQKQHLEVLSKVGKPGLSDEDIAEIQQVVIDIGALQAMEDLISSNHAQAVKALDKSQMEGESYNALVHLADVVTQRNI
;
A
#
# COMPACT_ATOMS: atom_id res chain seq x y z
N MET A 1 1.94 3.52 25.51
CA MET A 1 3.21 4.13 25.08
C MET A 1 3.61 3.63 23.70
N LEU A 2 3.88 2.33 23.50
CA LEU A 2 4.29 1.80 22.18
C LEU A 2 3.16 1.66 21.14
N SER A 3 1.89 1.57 21.56
CA SER A 3 0.75 1.49 20.62
C SER A 3 0.64 2.71 19.70
N ALA A 4 1.00 3.91 20.19
CA ALA A 4 1.01 5.13 19.40
C ALA A 4 2.07 5.12 18.27
N TYR A 5 3.10 4.28 18.40
CA TYR A 5 4.08 3.99 17.35
C TYR A 5 3.61 2.81 16.48
N GLY A 6 3.25 1.70 17.11
CA GLY A 6 3.00 0.43 16.41
C GLY A 6 1.73 0.40 15.57
N LEU A 7 0.66 1.08 16.00
CA LEU A 7 -0.61 1.11 15.25
C LEU A 7 -0.47 1.82 13.90
N PRO A 8 -0.06 3.11 13.83
CA PRO A 8 0.09 3.76 12.54
C PRO A 8 1.16 3.07 11.68
N LEU A 9 2.25 2.57 12.27
CA LEU A 9 3.26 1.85 11.51
C LEU A 9 2.73 0.54 10.91
N GLY A 10 1.93 -0.21 11.66
CA GLY A 10 1.29 -1.44 11.19
C GLY A 10 0.37 -1.17 10.00
N ASP A 11 -0.43 -0.10 10.07
CA ASP A 11 -1.29 0.33 8.98
C ASP A 11 -0.47 0.72 7.74
N ALA A 12 0.60 1.50 7.92
CA ALA A 12 1.50 1.88 6.82
C ALA A 12 2.17 0.67 6.16
N PHE A 13 2.61 -0.30 6.97
CA PHE A 13 3.21 -1.54 6.46
C PHE A 13 2.23 -2.36 5.63
N GLN A 14 0.99 -2.56 6.12
CA GLN A 14 -0.02 -3.32 5.38
C GLN A 14 -0.36 -2.64 4.06
N MET A 15 -0.51 -1.31 4.05
CA MET A 15 -0.74 -0.55 2.82
C MET A 15 0.44 -0.70 1.84
N ARG A 16 1.69 -0.64 2.30
CA ARG A 16 2.86 -0.87 1.43
C ARG A 16 2.84 -2.29 0.84
N ASP A 17 2.49 -3.29 1.64
CA ASP A 17 2.38 -4.69 1.18
C ASP A 17 1.30 -4.85 0.10
N ASP A 18 0.14 -4.20 0.26
CA ASP A 18 -0.92 -4.21 -0.74
C ASP A 18 -0.51 -3.48 -2.05
N ILE A 19 0.26 -2.39 -1.96
CA ILE A 19 0.84 -1.73 -3.15
C ILE A 19 1.80 -2.69 -3.86
N LEU A 20 2.66 -3.39 -3.13
CA LEU A 20 3.58 -4.37 -3.71
C LEU A 20 2.84 -5.57 -4.32
N GLY A 21 1.74 -6.03 -3.72
CA GLY A 21 0.89 -7.07 -4.29
C GLY A 21 0.20 -6.66 -5.60
N ALA A 22 -0.10 -5.36 -5.74
CA ALA A 22 -0.74 -4.79 -6.91
C ALA A 22 0.23 -4.32 -8.01
N TYR A 23 1.43 -3.84 -7.67
CA TYR A 23 2.36 -3.17 -8.59
C TYR A 23 3.80 -3.69 -8.54
N GLY A 24 4.16 -4.50 -7.54
CA GLY A 24 5.54 -4.94 -7.34
C GLY A 24 6.08 -5.72 -8.53
N ASP A 25 7.33 -5.46 -8.89
CA ASP A 25 8.01 -6.19 -9.96
C ASP A 25 8.09 -7.68 -9.61
N SER A 26 7.78 -8.52 -10.58
CA SER A 26 8.06 -9.94 -10.56
C SER A 26 9.52 -10.30 -10.18
N ALA A 27 10.48 -9.46 -10.55
CA ALA A 27 11.89 -9.64 -10.20
C ALA A 27 12.17 -9.47 -8.70
N VAL A 28 11.35 -8.66 -8.01
CA VAL A 28 11.48 -8.37 -6.56
C VAL A 28 10.59 -9.30 -5.73
N THR A 29 9.38 -9.61 -6.23
CA THR A 29 8.34 -10.35 -5.50
C THR A 29 8.35 -11.86 -5.79
N GLY A 30 8.94 -12.28 -6.91
CA GLY A 30 8.87 -13.66 -7.42
C GLY A 30 7.47 -14.08 -7.90
N LYS A 31 6.52 -13.14 -7.98
CA LYS A 31 5.12 -13.36 -8.37
C LYS A 31 4.78 -12.58 -9.65
N PRO A 32 3.72 -12.95 -10.39
CA PRO A 32 3.21 -12.12 -11.48
C PRO A 32 2.78 -10.74 -10.96
N VAL A 33 3.14 -9.67 -11.68
CA VAL A 33 2.74 -8.29 -11.38
C VAL A 33 1.21 -8.21 -11.29
N GLY A 34 0.65 -7.56 -10.27
CA GLY A 34 -0.80 -7.46 -10.09
C GLY A 34 -1.46 -8.76 -9.60
N GLY A 35 -0.74 -9.53 -8.77
CA GLY A 35 -1.24 -10.74 -8.15
C GLY A 35 -2.54 -10.50 -7.37
N ASP A 36 -2.59 -9.43 -6.56
CA ASP A 36 -3.77 -9.10 -5.76
C ASP A 36 -5.02 -8.83 -6.63
N PHE A 37 -4.84 -8.24 -7.82
CA PHE A 37 -5.93 -8.03 -8.77
C PHE A 37 -6.39 -9.33 -9.44
N ARG A 38 -5.48 -10.27 -9.73
CA ARG A 38 -5.84 -11.61 -10.25
C ARG A 38 -6.59 -12.43 -9.22
N GLU A 39 -6.14 -12.39 -7.97
CA GLU A 39 -6.76 -13.11 -6.87
C GLU A 39 -8.10 -12.48 -6.42
N GLY A 40 -8.34 -11.21 -6.78
CA GLY A 40 -9.52 -10.48 -6.34
C GLY A 40 -9.48 -10.15 -4.86
N LYS A 41 -8.28 -9.97 -4.30
CA LYS A 41 -8.08 -9.73 -2.86
C LYS A 41 -8.72 -8.39 -2.46
N PRO A 42 -9.54 -8.33 -1.40
CA PRO A 42 -10.21 -7.10 -0.97
C PRO A 42 -9.26 -6.19 -0.19
N THR A 43 -8.29 -5.59 -0.88
CA THR A 43 -7.29 -4.72 -0.26
C THR A 43 -7.82 -3.30 0.01
N PRO A 44 -7.29 -2.58 1.02
CA PRO A 44 -7.48 -1.15 1.21
C PRO A 44 -7.31 -0.32 -0.07
N LEU A 45 -6.36 -0.66 -0.94
CA LEU A 45 -6.16 0.01 -2.23
C LEU A 45 -7.40 -0.12 -3.12
N LEU A 46 -7.91 -1.35 -3.28
CA LEU A 46 -9.07 -1.61 -4.11
C LEU A 46 -10.33 -0.96 -3.53
N ALA A 47 -10.52 -1.03 -2.21
CA ALA A 47 -11.62 -0.34 -1.53
C ALA A 47 -11.59 1.17 -1.80
N ARG A 48 -10.41 1.79 -1.73
CA ARG A 48 -10.21 3.21 -2.01
C ARG A 48 -10.45 3.54 -3.48
N ALA A 49 -9.95 2.72 -4.40
CA ALA A 49 -10.19 2.87 -5.83
C ALA A 49 -11.70 2.84 -6.15
N HIS A 50 -12.44 1.89 -5.57
CA HIS A 50 -13.90 1.83 -5.71
C HIS A 50 -14.61 3.06 -5.13
N GLN A 51 -14.17 3.57 -3.98
CA GLN A 51 -14.76 4.76 -3.36
C GLN A 51 -14.58 6.02 -4.22
N MET A 52 -13.47 6.13 -4.92
CA MET A 52 -13.10 7.29 -5.74
C MET A 52 -13.50 7.14 -7.22
N ALA A 53 -13.90 5.94 -7.64
CA ALA A 53 -14.24 5.61 -9.01
C ALA A 53 -15.51 6.31 -9.51
N GLN A 54 -15.50 6.70 -10.77
CA GLN A 54 -16.69 7.06 -11.55
C GLN A 54 -17.19 5.82 -12.29
N LYS A 55 -18.38 5.93 -12.92
CA LYS A 55 -19.02 4.80 -13.60
C LYS A 55 -18.10 4.07 -14.58
N GLN A 56 -17.37 4.81 -15.43
CA GLN A 56 -16.44 4.25 -16.41
C GLN A 56 -15.28 3.47 -15.75
N HIS A 57 -14.82 3.92 -14.59
CA HIS A 57 -13.75 3.24 -13.84
C HIS A 57 -14.27 1.96 -13.19
N LEU A 58 -15.51 1.97 -12.69
CA LEU A 58 -16.13 0.78 -12.08
C LEU A 58 -16.29 -0.37 -13.07
N GLU A 59 -16.47 -0.09 -14.36
CA GLU A 59 -16.53 -1.12 -15.40
C GLU A 59 -15.19 -1.87 -15.50
N VAL A 60 -14.06 -1.16 -15.49
CA VAL A 60 -12.72 -1.76 -15.48
C VAL A 60 -12.44 -2.47 -14.15
N LEU A 61 -12.70 -1.83 -13.01
CA LEU A 61 -12.48 -2.43 -11.69
C LEU A 61 -13.32 -3.69 -11.49
N SER A 62 -14.48 -3.81 -12.15
CA SER A 62 -15.31 -5.03 -12.11
C SER A 62 -14.62 -6.27 -12.68
N LYS A 63 -13.49 -6.12 -13.38
CA LYS A 63 -12.71 -7.24 -13.93
C LYS A 63 -11.86 -7.93 -12.86
N VAL A 64 -11.53 -7.26 -11.76
CA VAL A 64 -10.71 -7.79 -10.66
C VAL A 64 -11.26 -9.14 -10.18
N GLY A 65 -10.37 -10.13 -10.02
CA GLY A 65 -10.70 -11.48 -9.58
C GLY A 65 -11.43 -12.35 -10.61
N LYS A 66 -11.73 -11.85 -11.83
CA LYS A 66 -12.34 -12.68 -12.87
C LYS A 66 -11.32 -13.68 -13.45
N PRO A 67 -11.75 -14.91 -13.77
CA PRO A 67 -10.88 -15.88 -14.41
C PRO A 67 -10.44 -15.38 -15.79
N GLY A 68 -9.18 -15.63 -16.16
CA GLY A 68 -8.66 -15.33 -17.49
C GLY A 68 -8.22 -13.89 -17.74
N LEU A 69 -8.03 -13.07 -16.69
CA LEU A 69 -7.39 -11.76 -16.79
C LEU A 69 -6.03 -11.87 -17.49
N SER A 70 -5.88 -11.16 -18.62
CA SER A 70 -4.59 -11.04 -19.29
C SER A 70 -3.69 -10.03 -18.59
N ASP A 71 -2.42 -9.97 -18.98
CA ASP A 71 -1.50 -8.95 -18.46
C ASP A 71 -1.94 -7.54 -18.89
N GLU A 72 -2.57 -7.40 -20.06
CA GLU A 72 -3.16 -6.14 -20.53
C GLU A 72 -4.37 -5.70 -19.70
N ASP A 73 -5.26 -6.63 -19.31
CA ASP A 73 -6.36 -6.30 -18.41
C ASP A 73 -5.85 -5.79 -17.06
N ILE A 74 -4.73 -6.35 -16.59
CA ILE A 74 -4.12 -5.98 -15.31
C ILE A 74 -3.46 -4.61 -15.41
N ALA A 75 -2.76 -4.33 -16.51
CA ALA A 75 -2.22 -3.02 -16.79
C ALA A 75 -3.34 -1.96 -16.88
N GLU A 76 -4.49 -2.29 -17.48
CA GLU A 76 -5.66 -1.41 -17.53
C GLU A 76 -6.23 -1.12 -16.12
N ILE A 77 -6.38 -2.15 -15.28
CA ILE A 77 -6.82 -1.99 -13.88
C ILE A 77 -5.84 -1.10 -13.11
N GLN A 78 -4.54 -1.36 -13.22
CA GLN A 78 -3.48 -0.56 -12.60
C GLN A 78 -3.58 0.91 -13.03
N GLN A 79 -3.71 1.15 -14.34
CA GLN A 79 -3.81 2.51 -14.87
C GLN A 79 -5.05 3.23 -14.35
N VAL A 80 -6.20 2.55 -14.27
CA VAL A 80 -7.42 3.13 -13.69
C VAL A 80 -7.22 3.50 -12.22
N VAL A 81 -6.56 2.66 -11.43
CA VAL A 81 -6.26 2.95 -10.01
C VAL A 81 -5.32 4.16 -9.86
N ILE A 82 -4.37 4.32 -10.79
CA ILE A 82 -3.49 5.50 -10.87
C ILE A 82 -4.28 6.75 -11.26
N ASP A 83 -5.07 6.70 -12.33
CA ASP A 83 -5.79 7.84 -12.90
C ASP A 83 -6.85 8.41 -11.93
N ILE A 84 -7.46 7.54 -11.12
CA ILE A 84 -8.37 7.94 -10.04
C ILE A 84 -7.61 8.66 -8.91
N GLY A 85 -6.29 8.47 -8.82
CA GLY A 85 -5.46 8.97 -7.73
C GLY A 85 -5.51 8.10 -6.48
N ALA A 86 -6.04 6.87 -6.55
CA ALA A 86 -6.15 5.99 -5.40
C ALA A 86 -4.79 5.49 -4.92
N LEU A 87 -3.86 5.22 -5.85
CA LEU A 87 -2.47 4.88 -5.52
C LEU A 87 -1.78 6.02 -4.76
N GLN A 88 -1.79 7.24 -5.32
CA GLN A 88 -1.18 8.40 -4.68
C GLN A 88 -1.78 8.67 -3.30
N ALA A 89 -3.10 8.58 -3.18
CA ALA A 89 -3.77 8.82 -1.91
C ALA A 89 -3.43 7.75 -0.85
N MET A 90 -3.04 6.55 -1.25
CA MET A 90 -2.54 5.51 -0.35
C MET A 90 -1.07 5.73 0.03
N GLU A 91 -0.23 6.17 -0.90
CA GLU A 91 1.15 6.62 -0.64
C GLU A 91 1.20 7.77 0.39
N ASP A 92 0.27 8.72 0.27
CA ASP A 92 0.14 9.84 1.21
C ASP A 92 -0.24 9.36 2.62
N LEU A 93 -1.11 8.33 2.72
CA LEU A 93 -1.48 7.71 3.99
C LEU A 93 -0.32 6.95 4.62
N ILE A 94 0.45 6.19 3.83
CA ILE A 94 1.68 5.53 4.29
C ILE A 94 2.64 6.57 4.88
N SER A 95 2.89 7.66 4.14
CA SER A 95 3.78 8.75 4.57
C SER A 95 3.30 9.43 5.85
N SER A 96 1.99 9.71 5.95
CA SER A 96 1.38 10.29 7.15
C SER A 96 1.48 9.38 8.36
N ASN A 97 1.22 8.08 8.18
CA ASN A 97 1.27 7.09 9.25
C ASN A 97 2.72 6.84 9.71
N HIS A 98 3.69 6.79 8.80
CA HIS A 98 5.11 6.77 9.14
C HIS A 98 5.48 7.97 10.02
N ALA A 99 5.15 9.19 9.59
CA ALA A 99 5.46 10.40 10.33
C ALA A 99 4.79 10.41 11.73
N GLN A 100 3.57 9.89 11.83
CA GLN A 100 2.88 9.73 13.11
C GLN A 100 3.59 8.73 14.03
N ALA A 101 4.07 7.61 13.49
CA ALA A 101 4.82 6.61 14.25
C ALA A 101 6.12 7.20 14.81
N VAL A 102 6.94 7.85 13.97
CA VAL A 102 8.20 8.47 14.39
C VAL A 102 7.95 9.55 15.45
N LYS A 103 6.96 10.42 15.25
CA LYS A 103 6.58 11.45 16.23
C LYS A 103 6.14 10.88 17.58
N ALA A 104 5.59 9.66 17.60
CA ALA A 104 5.22 9.00 18.85
C ALA A 104 6.45 8.55 19.65
N LEU A 105 7.58 8.23 18.98
CA LEU A 105 8.84 7.94 19.65
C LEU A 105 9.38 9.17 20.36
N ASP A 106 9.35 10.35 19.71
CA ASP A 106 9.80 11.62 20.31
C ASP A 106 9.06 11.92 21.62
N LYS A 107 7.74 11.69 21.64
CA LYS A 107 6.89 11.90 22.83
C LYS A 107 7.14 10.90 23.95
N SER A 108 7.74 9.75 23.64
CA SER A 108 8.03 8.71 24.62
C SER A 108 9.32 8.93 25.41
N GLN A 109 10.07 10.01 25.11
CA GLN A 109 11.40 10.30 25.67
C GLN A 109 12.39 9.14 25.47
N MET A 110 12.22 8.38 24.40
CA MET A 110 13.13 7.30 24.04
C MET A 110 14.35 7.88 23.33
N GLU A 111 15.54 7.42 23.72
CA GLU A 111 16.80 7.97 23.22
C GLU A 111 17.78 6.84 22.88
N GLY A 112 18.85 7.20 22.17
CA GLY A 112 19.96 6.29 21.87
C GLY A 112 19.58 5.17 20.90
N GLU A 113 20.15 3.99 21.13
CA GLU A 113 20.08 2.86 20.18
C GLU A 113 18.65 2.39 19.92
N SER A 114 17.79 2.35 20.94
CA SER A 114 16.39 1.92 20.78
C SER A 114 15.58 2.88 19.93
N TYR A 115 15.78 4.19 20.07
CA TYR A 115 15.14 5.20 19.22
C TYR A 115 15.56 5.01 17.76
N ASN A 116 16.88 4.94 17.52
CA ASN A 116 17.42 4.79 16.17
C ASN A 116 16.96 3.50 15.49
N ALA A 117 16.90 2.39 16.24
CA ALA A 117 16.42 1.11 15.72
C ALA A 117 14.95 1.16 15.29
N LEU A 118 14.09 1.84 16.06
CA LEU A 118 12.67 1.97 15.73
C LEU A 118 12.42 2.96 14.57
N VAL A 119 13.16 4.06 14.49
CA VAL A 119 13.11 4.94 13.31
C VAL A 119 13.53 4.18 12.06
N HIS A 120 14.65 3.44 12.14
CA HIS A 120 15.12 2.63 11.02
C HIS A 120 14.10 1.55 10.62
N LEU A 121 13.47 0.89 11.59
CA LEU A 121 12.39 -0.06 11.31
C LEU A 121 11.25 0.62 10.56
N ALA A 122 10.82 1.81 11.00
CA ALA A 122 9.74 2.55 10.34
C ALA A 122 10.08 2.87 8.88
N ASP A 123 11.30 3.29 8.59
CA ASP A 123 11.77 3.57 7.23
C ASP A 123 11.75 2.30 6.36
N VAL A 124 12.37 1.21 6.84
CA VAL A 124 12.53 -0.03 6.06
C VAL A 124 11.20 -0.66 5.69
N VAL A 125 10.20 -0.62 6.57
CA VAL A 125 8.92 -1.30 6.34
C VAL A 125 7.95 -0.46 5.49
N THR A 126 8.17 0.86 5.37
CA THR A 126 7.27 1.77 4.63
C THR A 126 7.85 2.26 3.30
N GLN A 127 9.18 2.29 3.14
CA GLN A 127 9.87 2.78 1.93
C GLN A 127 10.41 1.65 1.04
N ARG A 128 9.75 0.49 1.05
CA ARG A 128 10.11 -0.60 0.14
C ARG A 128 9.97 -0.14 -1.31
N ASN A 129 11.08 -0.07 -2.03
CA ASN A 129 11.08 0.27 -3.46
C ASN A 129 10.26 -0.77 -4.23
N ILE A 130 9.44 -0.26 -5.15
CA ILE A 130 8.65 -1.03 -6.13
C ILE A 130 9.57 -1.48 -7.26
#